data_AF-A0A8H6KM20-F1
#
_entry.id   AF-A0A8H6KM20-F1
#
_cell.length_a   1.000
_cell.length_b   1.000
_cell.length_c   1.000
_cell.angle_alpha   90.00
_cell.angle_beta   90.00
_cell.angle_gamma   90.00
#
_symmetry.space_group_name_H-M   'P 1'
#
loop_
_entity.id
_entity.type
_entity.pdbx_description
1 polymer ?
#
loop_
_entity_poly.entity_id
_entity_poly.type
_entity_poly.pdbx_seq_one_letter_code
_entity_poly.pdbx_strand_id
1 'polypeptide(L)'
;MAEETSRPLIIGPESGPEAPFPLKMEGKVISGFGRGSKEVRTTHPQRELSRRLTPHSHKSEPREANTPQLGIPTANLPVDATKTPWIDSTKSGVYFGWASLSLPPSHPDRVAPPPSSGAAPAQPRAEFQLYPMVMSIGYNPFYKNTVRSAEVHVLHKFTDDFYDSHMRLLILGFVREEKDYKSLEALVADINLDCDVARNSLDRTAWAPPVSLRPGAARDGTLDAAWLVEDLPK
;
A
#
# COMPACT_ATOMS: atom_id res chain seq x y z
N MET A 1 18.23 32.29 -4.37
CA MET A 1 16.82 31.91 -4.12
C MET A 1 16.55 30.74 -5.04
N ALA A 2 16.44 29.52 -4.51
CA ALA A 2 16.06 28.37 -5.33
C ALA A 2 14.54 28.48 -5.55
N GLU A 3 14.10 28.44 -6.80
CA GLU A 3 12.67 28.30 -7.12
C GLU A 3 12.17 27.03 -6.44
N GLU A 4 11.32 27.20 -5.44
CA GLU A 4 10.50 26.12 -4.90
C GLU A 4 9.42 25.85 -5.94
N THR A 5 9.78 25.12 -7.00
CA THR A 5 8.83 24.75 -8.05
C THR A 5 7.77 23.87 -7.40
N SER A 6 6.53 24.37 -7.33
CA SER A 6 5.40 23.64 -6.76
C SER A 6 5.29 22.28 -7.47
N ARG A 7 5.33 21.19 -6.70
CA ARG A 7 5.21 19.83 -7.26
C ARG A 7 3.94 19.73 -8.12
N PRO A 8 4.01 19.08 -9.30
CA PRO A 8 2.84 18.95 -10.16
C PRO A 8 1.75 18.13 -9.46
N LEU A 9 0.49 18.54 -9.61
CA LEU A 9 -0.66 17.82 -9.05
C LEU A 9 -1.17 16.67 -9.93
N ILE A 10 -0.61 16.51 -11.13
CA ILE A 10 -0.91 15.43 -12.09
C ILE A 10 0.43 14.94 -12.67
N ILE A 11 0.57 13.62 -12.84
CA ILE A 11 1.78 13.00 -13.37
C ILE A 11 1.48 12.19 -14.62
N GLY A 12 2.40 12.25 -15.59
CA GLY A 12 2.33 11.49 -16.83
C GLY A 12 1.37 12.10 -17.87
N PRO A 13 1.45 11.65 -19.13
CA PRO A 13 0.71 12.23 -20.23
C PRO A 13 -0.79 11.90 -20.15
N GLU A 14 -1.62 12.65 -20.89
CA GLU A 14 -3.06 12.38 -20.97
C GLU A 14 -3.39 11.02 -21.60
N SER A 15 -2.51 10.51 -22.48
CA SER A 15 -2.68 9.25 -23.20
C SER A 15 -2.59 7.99 -22.34
N GLY A 16 -2.12 8.09 -21.08
CA GLY A 16 -2.00 6.97 -20.16
C GLY A 16 -0.58 6.77 -19.60
N PRO A 17 -0.36 5.70 -18.84
CA PRO A 17 0.97 5.31 -18.37
C PRO A 17 1.91 5.01 -19.54
N GLU A 18 3.18 5.39 -19.41
CA GLU A 18 4.25 5.08 -20.36
C GLU A 18 5.28 4.12 -19.74
N ALA A 19 6.06 3.44 -20.58
CA ALA A 19 7.10 2.54 -20.13
C ALA A 19 8.03 3.23 -19.10
N PRO A 20 8.36 2.56 -17.98
CA PRO A 20 8.21 1.12 -17.72
C PRO A 20 6.85 0.71 -17.11
N PHE A 21 5.90 1.63 -16.99
CA PHE A 21 4.58 1.34 -16.42
C PHE A 21 3.63 0.77 -17.49
N PRO A 22 2.62 -0.05 -17.09
CA PRO A 22 2.32 -0.47 -15.72
C PRO A 22 3.28 -1.56 -15.20
N LEU A 23 3.68 -1.46 -13.93
CA LEU A 23 4.40 -2.51 -13.22
C LEU A 23 3.42 -3.30 -12.35
N LYS A 24 3.61 -4.62 -12.27
CA LYS A 24 2.76 -5.53 -11.50
C LYS A 24 3.47 -6.04 -10.25
N MET A 25 2.75 -6.10 -9.14
CA MET A 25 3.19 -6.72 -7.87
C MET A 25 1.99 -7.35 -7.18
N GLU A 26 2.18 -8.49 -6.51
CA GLU A 26 1.15 -9.11 -5.70
C GLU A 26 1.72 -9.83 -4.47
N GLY A 27 0.87 -10.03 -3.47
CA GLY A 27 1.22 -10.78 -2.27
C GLY A 27 0.12 -10.70 -1.21
N LYS A 28 0.29 -11.48 -0.15
CA LYS A 28 -0.52 -11.33 1.06
C LYS A 28 -0.04 -10.13 1.86
N VAL A 29 -0.97 -9.35 2.39
CA VAL A 29 -0.66 -8.24 3.28
C VAL A 29 -0.07 -8.77 4.59
N ILE A 30 1.14 -8.33 4.93
CA ILE A 30 1.86 -8.72 6.15
C ILE A 30 1.94 -7.56 7.14
N SER A 31 2.19 -7.89 8.41
CA SER A 31 2.54 -6.89 9.43
C SER A 31 3.88 -6.26 9.10
N GLY A 32 3.97 -4.92 9.21
CA GLY A 32 5.24 -4.21 9.08
C GLY A 32 6.17 -4.40 10.29
N PHE A 33 7.37 -3.82 10.21
CA PHE A 33 8.41 -3.93 11.25
C PHE A 33 8.33 -2.81 12.31
N GLY A 34 7.13 -2.34 12.64
CA GLY A 34 6.91 -1.43 13.78
C GLY A 34 7.44 0.00 13.61
N ARG A 35 7.53 0.53 12.37
CA ARG A 35 7.87 1.95 12.12
C ARG A 35 6.71 2.82 11.63
N GLY A 36 5.54 2.24 11.36
CA GLY A 36 4.34 2.96 10.91
C GLY A 36 3.04 2.32 11.42
N SER A 37 2.16 3.16 11.96
CA SER A 37 0.72 2.98 12.19
C SER A 37 0.27 1.62 12.80
N LYS A 38 0.15 1.60 14.13
CA LYS A 38 -0.20 0.47 15.04
C LYS A 38 0.99 -0.45 15.37
N GLU A 39 1.52 -0.27 16.57
CA GLU A 39 2.51 -1.16 17.16
C GLU A 39 1.79 -2.37 17.79
N VAL A 40 1.98 -3.56 17.22
CA VAL A 40 1.62 -4.82 17.88
C VAL A 40 2.92 -5.53 18.25
N ARG A 41 3.15 -5.67 19.55
CA ARG A 41 4.29 -6.41 20.11
C ARG A 41 4.25 -7.86 19.63
N THR A 42 5.07 -8.23 18.66
CA THR A 42 5.43 -9.64 18.44
C THR A 42 6.54 -10.00 19.43
N THR A 43 6.13 -10.48 20.61
CA THR A 43 7.03 -11.24 21.48
C THR A 43 7.34 -12.57 20.79
N HIS A 44 8.52 -12.72 20.19
CA HIS A 44 9.09 -14.04 19.90
C HIS A 44 10.24 -14.32 20.90
N PRO A 45 10.30 -15.55 21.46
CA PRO A 45 11.12 -15.85 22.62
C PRO A 45 12.58 -16.06 22.21
N GLN A 46 13.45 -15.10 22.52
CA GLN A 46 14.88 -15.28 22.37
C GLN A 46 15.49 -15.72 23.71
N ARG A 47 15.76 -17.04 23.78
CA ARG A 47 16.79 -17.74 24.57
C ARG A 47 17.16 -17.13 25.93
N GLU A 48 16.69 -17.78 26.99
CA GLU A 48 17.35 -17.76 28.30
C GLU A 48 18.79 -18.24 28.17
N LEU A 49 19.75 -17.39 28.53
CA LEU A 49 20.97 -17.83 29.18
C LEU A 49 21.58 -16.67 30.00
N SER A 50 21.50 -16.86 31.31
CA SER A 50 22.37 -16.30 32.36
C SER A 50 22.16 -14.83 32.77
N ARG A 51 21.53 -14.62 33.94
CA ARG A 51 22.25 -14.40 35.21
C ARG A 51 21.32 -14.19 36.41
N ARG A 52 21.85 -14.62 37.56
CA ARG A 52 21.25 -14.74 38.88
C ARG A 52 20.76 -13.41 39.48
N LEU A 53 19.57 -13.50 40.09
CA LEU A 53 19.02 -12.82 41.27
C LEU A 53 19.87 -11.73 41.96
N THR A 54 19.30 -10.52 42.05
CA THR A 54 19.31 -9.68 43.26
C THR A 54 17.92 -9.03 43.43
N PRO A 55 17.35 -8.94 44.65
CA PRO A 55 16.06 -8.30 44.86
C PRO A 55 16.23 -6.83 45.31
N HIS A 56 15.20 -6.02 45.08
CA HIS A 56 14.94 -4.65 45.56
C HIS A 56 15.32 -3.51 44.60
N SER A 57 14.31 -2.96 43.92
CA SER A 57 13.90 -1.54 44.00
C SER A 57 12.73 -1.32 43.03
N HIS A 58 11.55 -0.96 43.53
CA HIS A 58 10.46 -0.44 42.71
C HIS A 58 10.91 0.87 42.05
N LYS A 59 11.41 0.79 40.82
CA LYS A 59 11.42 1.93 39.90
C LYS A 59 10.20 1.78 39.03
N SER A 60 9.27 2.72 39.19
CA SER A 60 8.18 2.95 38.24
C SER A 60 8.75 3.02 36.84
N GLU A 61 8.33 2.09 35.97
CA GLU A 61 8.61 2.15 34.55
C GLU A 61 8.16 3.51 34.00
N PRO A 62 8.96 4.17 33.15
CA PRO A 62 8.52 5.39 32.50
C PRO A 62 7.32 5.04 31.62
N ARG A 63 6.20 5.76 31.81
CA ARG A 63 5.02 5.67 30.94
C ARG A 63 5.49 5.87 29.50
N GLU A 64 5.23 4.88 28.64
CA GLU A 64 5.48 4.92 27.20
C GLU A 64 4.96 6.26 26.65
N ALA A 65 5.85 7.04 26.04
CA ALA A 65 5.45 8.21 25.29
C ALA A 65 4.62 7.73 24.09
N ASN A 66 3.33 8.03 24.09
CA ASN A 66 2.45 7.81 22.94
C ASN A 66 2.99 8.59 21.74
N THR A 67 3.69 7.90 20.83
CA THR A 67 4.08 8.47 19.55
C THR A 67 2.81 8.75 18.74
N PRO A 68 2.57 9.98 18.25
CA PRO A 68 1.38 10.30 17.48
C PRO A 68 1.25 9.38 16.26
N GLN A 69 0.09 8.75 16.11
CA GLN A 69 -0.21 7.92 14.95
C GLN A 69 -0.34 8.83 13.72
N LEU A 70 0.41 8.52 12.65
CA LEU A 70 0.49 9.33 11.42
C LEU A 70 -0.89 9.53 10.72
N GLY A 71 -1.88 8.68 11.02
CA GLY A 71 -3.20 8.68 10.37
C GLY A 71 -3.19 8.10 8.95
N ILE A 72 -2.04 7.56 8.51
CA ILE A 72 -1.80 7.04 7.17
C ILE A 72 -1.37 5.57 7.31
N PRO A 73 -2.33 4.63 7.36
CA PRO A 73 -2.02 3.20 7.49
C PRO A 73 -1.37 2.65 6.22
N THR A 74 -0.29 1.89 6.36
CA THR A 74 0.40 1.21 5.25
C THR A 74 0.28 -0.30 5.35
N ALA A 75 -0.12 -0.94 4.25
CA ALA A 75 -0.07 -2.38 4.05
C ALA A 75 1.33 -2.76 3.53
N ASN A 76 1.99 -3.71 4.18
CA ASN A 76 3.29 -4.20 3.72
C ASN A 76 3.08 -5.39 2.79
N LEU A 77 3.82 -5.45 1.68
CA LEU A 77 3.87 -6.63 0.81
C LEU A 77 5.25 -7.28 0.86
N PRO A 78 5.32 -8.63 0.81
CA PRO A 78 6.59 -9.32 0.68
C PRO A 78 7.23 -8.95 -0.65
N VAL A 79 8.52 -8.59 -0.60
CA VAL A 79 9.30 -8.38 -1.81
C VAL A 79 9.97 -9.69 -2.18
N ASP A 80 9.59 -10.22 -3.35
CA ASP A 80 10.17 -11.42 -3.94
C ASP A 80 10.72 -11.05 -5.33
N ALA A 81 12.04 -10.86 -5.43
CA ALA A 81 12.70 -10.49 -6.68
C ALA A 81 12.47 -11.50 -7.82
N THR A 82 12.10 -12.75 -7.53
CA THR A 82 11.76 -13.73 -8.57
C THR A 82 10.42 -13.45 -9.23
N LYS A 83 9.50 -12.77 -8.51
CA LYS A 83 8.16 -12.40 -8.98
C LYS A 83 8.06 -10.93 -9.38
N THR A 84 8.85 -10.08 -8.74
CA THR A 84 8.91 -8.62 -8.98
C THR A 84 10.35 -8.18 -9.29
N PRO A 85 10.99 -8.68 -10.36
CA PRO A 85 12.41 -8.40 -10.63
C PRO A 85 12.72 -6.92 -10.88
N TRP A 86 11.72 -6.15 -11.32
CA TRP A 86 11.86 -4.71 -11.54
C TRP A 86 12.11 -3.92 -10.24
N ILE A 87 11.75 -4.46 -9.08
CA ILE A 87 11.82 -3.72 -7.81
C ILE A 87 13.26 -3.49 -7.33
N ASP A 88 14.19 -4.33 -7.76
CA ASP A 88 15.60 -4.24 -7.41
C ASP A 88 16.31 -3.09 -8.12
N SER A 89 15.84 -2.70 -9.32
CA SER A 89 16.43 -1.65 -10.14
C SER A 89 15.61 -0.36 -10.19
N THR A 90 14.36 -0.39 -9.72
CA THR A 90 13.52 0.80 -9.63
C THR A 90 14.03 1.77 -8.56
N LYS A 91 13.83 3.07 -8.77
CA LYS A 91 14.24 4.10 -7.82
C LYS A 91 13.54 3.92 -6.46
N SER A 92 14.20 4.31 -5.38
CA SER A 92 13.47 4.50 -4.12
C SER A 92 12.63 5.76 -4.19
N GLY A 93 11.43 5.72 -3.63
CA GLY A 93 10.52 6.85 -3.61
C GLY A 93 9.06 6.45 -3.52
N VAL A 94 8.20 7.40 -3.88
CA VAL A 94 6.75 7.24 -3.86
C VAL A 94 6.25 7.02 -5.28
N TYR A 95 5.38 6.03 -5.41
CA TYR A 95 4.71 5.62 -6.62
C TYR A 95 3.20 5.68 -6.42
N PHE A 96 2.43 5.63 -7.50
CA PHE A 96 0.97 5.57 -7.43
C PHE A 96 0.40 4.58 -8.43
N GLY A 97 -0.85 4.19 -8.20
CA GLY A 97 -1.56 3.29 -9.10
C GLY A 97 -2.84 2.74 -8.51
N TRP A 98 -3.20 1.53 -8.92
CA TRP A 98 -4.39 0.84 -8.42
C TRP A 98 -3.99 -0.36 -7.58
N ALA A 99 -4.58 -0.46 -6.39
CA ALA A 99 -4.60 -1.66 -5.57
C ALA A 99 -5.89 -2.43 -5.84
N SER A 100 -5.79 -3.75 -5.76
CA SER A 100 -6.90 -4.68 -5.80
C SER A 100 -6.82 -5.58 -4.59
N LEU A 101 -7.90 -5.66 -3.82
CA LEU A 101 -7.96 -6.33 -2.52
C LEU A 101 -9.04 -7.40 -2.49
N SER A 102 -8.64 -8.63 -2.14
CA SER A 102 -9.57 -9.71 -1.80
C SER A 102 -9.85 -9.68 -0.30
N LEU A 103 -10.83 -8.86 0.11
CA LEU A 103 -11.21 -8.71 1.51
C LEU A 103 -11.91 -9.97 2.04
N PRO A 104 -11.67 -10.37 3.30
CA PRO A 104 -12.30 -11.56 3.86
C PRO A 104 -13.83 -11.40 3.92
N PRO A 105 -14.61 -12.49 3.86
CA PRO A 105 -16.08 -12.44 3.92
C PRO A 105 -16.65 -11.68 5.13
N SER A 106 -15.93 -11.67 6.24
CA SER A 106 -16.31 -10.97 7.47
C SER A 106 -15.95 -9.48 7.47
N HIS A 107 -15.19 -8.98 6.49
CA HIS A 107 -14.74 -7.60 6.50
C HIS A 107 -15.93 -6.65 6.25
N PRO A 108 -16.15 -5.63 7.10
CA PRO A 108 -17.29 -4.72 7.00
C PRO A 108 -17.34 -3.96 5.67
N ASP A 109 -16.18 -3.61 5.11
CA ASP A 109 -16.09 -2.90 3.82
C ASP A 109 -16.11 -3.82 2.60
N ARG A 110 -16.35 -5.13 2.76
CA ARG A 110 -16.47 -6.03 1.61
C ARG A 110 -17.77 -5.76 0.85
N VAL A 111 -17.65 -5.36 -0.41
CA VAL A 111 -18.80 -5.30 -1.31
C VAL A 111 -19.19 -6.72 -1.74
N ALA A 112 -20.44 -7.09 -1.43
CA ALA A 112 -20.99 -8.35 -1.88
C ALA A 112 -21.15 -8.34 -3.40
N PRO A 113 -20.85 -9.46 -4.07
CA PRO A 113 -21.04 -9.53 -5.51
C PRO A 113 -22.54 -9.51 -5.85
N PRO A 114 -22.92 -8.98 -7.03
CA PRO A 114 -24.32 -8.86 -7.44
C PRO A 114 -25.02 -10.22 -7.42
N PRO A 115 -26.31 -10.30 -7.00
CA PRO A 115 -27.11 -11.54 -7.01
C PRO A 115 -27.00 -12.26 -8.36
N SER A 116 -26.57 -13.53 -8.35
CA SER A 116 -26.52 -14.36 -9.55
C SER A 116 -27.95 -14.64 -9.98
N SER A 117 -28.42 -14.04 -11.08
CA SER A 117 -29.63 -14.51 -11.76
C SER A 117 -29.39 -15.97 -12.16
N GLY A 118 -30.26 -16.86 -11.71
CA GLY A 118 -29.99 -18.29 -11.60
C GLY A 118 -29.50 -18.97 -12.87
N ALA A 119 -28.22 -19.34 -12.85
CA ALA A 119 -27.59 -20.49 -13.50
C ALA A 119 -26.14 -20.52 -13.02
N ALA A 120 -25.63 -21.65 -12.55
CA ALA A 120 -24.25 -21.78 -12.05
C ALA A 120 -23.48 -22.87 -12.82
N PRO A 121 -22.14 -22.88 -12.87
CA PRO A 121 -21.20 -21.78 -12.57
C PRO A 121 -20.10 -21.60 -13.65
N ALA A 122 -19.67 -20.35 -13.91
CA ALA A 122 -18.32 -20.04 -14.45
C ALA A 122 -18.05 -18.53 -14.41
N GLN A 123 -17.74 -18.00 -13.23
CA GLN A 123 -16.81 -16.87 -12.96
C GLN A 123 -17.00 -16.48 -11.48
N PRO A 124 -15.95 -16.39 -10.66
CA PRO A 124 -16.10 -15.76 -9.35
C PRO A 124 -16.35 -14.27 -9.55
N ARG A 125 -17.63 -13.90 -9.43
CA ARG A 125 -18.11 -12.72 -8.71
C ARG A 125 -16.96 -11.99 -7.98
N ALA A 126 -16.36 -10.99 -8.62
CA ALA A 126 -15.03 -10.48 -8.34
C ALA A 126 -14.73 -10.45 -6.83
N GLU A 127 -13.85 -11.37 -6.38
CA GLU A 127 -13.36 -11.40 -5.00
C GLU A 127 -12.61 -10.10 -4.66
N PHE A 128 -12.16 -9.41 -5.70
CA PHE A 128 -11.30 -8.26 -5.67
C PHE A 128 -12.06 -6.94 -5.81
N GLN A 129 -11.73 -5.97 -4.95
CA GLN A 129 -12.20 -4.60 -5.03
C GLN A 129 -11.02 -3.66 -5.32
N LEU A 130 -11.23 -2.72 -6.23
CA LEU A 130 -10.19 -1.81 -6.70
C LEU A 130 -10.22 -0.48 -5.94
N TYR A 131 -9.04 -0.01 -5.55
CA TYR A 131 -8.84 1.24 -4.83
C TYR A 131 -7.62 1.98 -5.40
N PRO A 132 -7.67 3.33 -5.50
CA PRO A 132 -6.44 4.08 -5.75
C PRO A 132 -5.46 3.87 -4.60
N MET A 133 -4.16 3.86 -4.91
CA MET A 133 -3.10 3.70 -3.90
C MET A 133 -1.90 4.61 -4.18
N VAL A 134 -1.16 4.93 -3.12
CA VAL A 134 0.24 5.33 -3.20
C VAL A 134 1.09 4.26 -2.55
N MET A 135 2.33 4.13 -3.01
CA MET A 135 3.26 3.10 -2.55
C MET A 135 4.63 3.71 -2.32
N SER A 136 5.22 3.46 -1.15
CA SER A 136 6.63 3.72 -0.90
C SER A 136 7.45 2.48 -1.23
N ILE A 137 8.50 2.65 -2.03
CA ILE A 137 9.51 1.63 -2.28
C ILE A 137 10.84 2.16 -1.75
N GLY A 138 11.47 1.41 -0.85
CA GLY A 138 12.70 1.82 -0.17
C GLY A 138 13.55 0.62 0.22
N TYR A 139 14.32 0.77 1.29
CA TYR A 139 15.11 -0.30 1.87
C TYR A 139 14.75 -0.52 3.34
N ASN A 140 14.77 -1.77 3.75
CA ASN A 140 14.48 -2.14 5.13
C ASN A 140 15.73 -1.91 6.03
N PRO A 141 15.64 -0.99 7.02
CA PRO A 141 16.75 -0.66 7.91
C PRO A 141 17.15 -1.80 8.85
N PHE A 142 16.25 -2.72 9.18
CA PHE A 142 16.55 -3.88 10.03
C PHE A 142 17.51 -4.87 9.36
N TYR A 143 17.50 -4.92 8.02
CA TYR A 143 18.40 -5.75 7.23
C TYR A 143 19.57 -4.92 6.67
N LYS A 144 20.03 -3.91 7.40
CA LYS A 144 21.16 -3.04 6.99
C LYS A 144 20.94 -2.41 5.61
N ASN A 145 19.69 -2.12 5.26
CA ASN A 145 19.29 -1.57 3.95
C ASN A 145 19.69 -2.44 2.75
N THR A 146 19.81 -3.76 2.89
CA THR A 146 20.11 -4.65 1.76
C THR A 146 18.86 -5.28 1.13
N VAL A 147 17.72 -5.20 1.81
CA VAL A 147 16.45 -5.79 1.37
C VAL A 147 15.48 -4.67 1.01
N ARG A 148 14.86 -4.73 -0.16
CA ARG A 148 13.83 -3.77 -0.59
C ARG A 148 12.59 -3.87 0.29
N SER A 149 11.93 -2.74 0.53
CA SER A 149 10.62 -2.68 1.20
C SER A 149 9.57 -2.10 0.25
N ALA A 150 8.32 -2.53 0.43
CA ALA A 150 7.16 -2.17 -0.36
C ALA A 150 5.97 -1.90 0.58
N GLU A 151 5.62 -0.63 0.75
CA GLU A 151 4.57 -0.18 1.65
C GLU A 151 3.48 0.56 0.89
N VAL A 152 2.23 0.10 0.99
CA VAL A 152 1.10 0.60 0.22
C VAL A 152 0.14 1.33 1.15
N HIS A 153 -0.11 2.61 0.89
CA HIS A 153 -1.25 3.31 1.47
C HIS A 153 -2.40 3.27 0.46
N VAL A 154 -3.44 2.51 0.78
CA VAL A 154 -4.68 2.47 -0.01
C VAL A 154 -5.49 3.73 0.32
N LEU A 155 -5.93 4.46 -0.71
CA LEU A 155 -6.68 5.72 -0.57
C LEU A 155 -8.16 5.43 -0.26
N HIS A 156 -8.39 4.64 0.77
CA HIS A 156 -9.68 4.27 1.32
C HIS A 156 -9.56 4.12 2.83
N LYS A 157 -10.56 4.64 3.55
CA LYS A 157 -10.61 4.52 5.01
C LYS A 157 -11.36 3.25 5.37
N PHE A 158 -10.62 2.16 5.55
CA PHE A 158 -11.19 0.90 6.01
C PHE A 158 -11.64 0.99 7.47
N THR A 159 -12.72 0.29 7.77
CA THR A 159 -13.28 0.11 9.11
C THR A 159 -12.41 -0.84 9.94
N ASP A 160 -11.87 -1.89 9.31
CA ASP A 160 -11.02 -2.91 9.94
C ASP A 160 -9.69 -3.11 9.17
N ASP A 161 -8.74 -3.81 9.81
CA ASP A 161 -7.50 -4.22 9.16
C ASP A 161 -7.73 -5.44 8.24
N PHE A 162 -6.90 -5.61 7.22
CA PHE A 162 -7.05 -6.65 6.19
C PHE A 162 -5.77 -7.50 6.01
N TYR A 163 -5.05 -7.78 7.09
CA TYR A 163 -3.91 -8.71 7.06
C TYR A 163 -4.29 -10.06 6.45
N ASP A 164 -3.30 -10.74 5.83
CA ASP A 164 -3.45 -11.99 5.09
C ASP A 164 -4.32 -11.94 3.82
N SER A 165 -5.03 -10.82 3.60
CA SER A 165 -5.77 -10.58 2.36
C SER A 165 -4.80 -10.52 1.18
N HIS A 166 -5.21 -11.10 0.05
CA HIS A 166 -4.42 -11.02 -1.17
C HIS A 166 -4.57 -9.63 -1.77
N MET A 167 -3.45 -8.99 -2.08
CA MET A 167 -3.39 -7.69 -2.73
C MET A 167 -2.64 -7.81 -4.06
N ARG A 168 -3.19 -7.19 -5.12
CA ARG A 168 -2.51 -6.96 -6.40
C ARG A 168 -2.36 -5.47 -6.66
N LEU A 169 -1.26 -5.07 -7.27
CA LEU A 169 -0.92 -3.68 -7.58
C LEU A 169 -0.63 -3.52 -9.07
N LEU A 170 -1.26 -2.54 -9.70
CA LEU A 170 -0.80 -1.93 -10.94
C LEU A 170 -0.18 -0.58 -10.60
N ILE A 171 1.15 -0.52 -10.60
CA ILE A 171 1.90 0.71 -10.38
C ILE A 171 1.99 1.44 -11.73
N LEU A 172 1.53 2.69 -11.77
CA LEU A 172 1.33 3.44 -13.02
C LEU A 172 2.28 4.63 -13.20
N GLY A 173 2.95 5.06 -12.13
CA GLY A 173 3.84 6.20 -12.21
C GLY A 173 4.64 6.45 -10.94
N PHE A 174 5.67 7.27 -11.10
CA PHE A 174 6.54 7.74 -10.02
C PHE A 174 6.14 9.15 -9.61
N VAL A 175 5.95 9.37 -8.30
CA VAL A 175 5.56 10.65 -7.71
C VAL A 175 6.76 11.50 -7.37
N ARG A 176 7.70 10.95 -6.58
CA ARG A 176 8.86 11.67 -6.07
C ARG A 176 9.88 10.72 -5.46
N GLU A 177 11.11 11.20 -5.33
CA GLU A 177 12.17 10.52 -4.57
C GLU A 177 11.86 10.53 -3.06
N GLU A 178 12.54 9.63 -2.34
CA GLU A 178 12.59 9.67 -0.88
C GLU A 178 13.17 11.01 -0.42
N LYS A 179 12.66 11.54 0.69
CA LYS A 179 13.11 12.80 1.26
C LYS A 179 13.39 12.61 2.75
N ASP A 180 14.41 13.32 3.21
CA ASP A 180 14.64 13.50 4.64
C ASP A 180 13.73 14.61 5.17
N TYR A 181 12.99 14.31 6.23
CA TYR A 181 12.07 15.27 6.85
C TYR A 181 12.62 15.77 8.17
N LYS A 182 12.54 17.09 8.37
CA LYS A 182 12.94 17.75 9.62
C LYS A 182 11.83 17.74 10.67
N SER A 183 10.60 17.39 10.30
CA SER A 183 9.47 17.27 11.22
C SER A 183 8.41 16.28 10.70
N LEU A 184 7.57 15.78 11.61
CA LEU A 184 6.45 14.89 11.29
C LEU A 184 5.42 15.59 10.40
N GLU A 185 5.16 16.87 10.64
CA GLU A 185 4.20 17.68 9.90
C GLU A 185 4.62 17.83 8.44
N ALA A 186 5.92 18.03 8.18
CA ALA A 186 6.44 18.10 6.82
C ALA A 186 6.29 16.76 6.08
N LEU A 187 6.51 15.63 6.78
CA LEU A 187 6.28 14.29 6.24
C LEU A 187 4.80 14.08 5.90
N VAL A 188 3.90 14.37 6.84
CA VAL A 188 2.44 14.25 6.65
C VAL A 188 1.98 15.11 5.47
N ALA A 189 2.44 16.35 5.39
CA ALA A 189 2.08 17.27 4.32
C ALA A 189 2.48 16.73 2.93
N ASP A 190 3.69 16.18 2.81
CA ASP A 190 4.14 15.59 1.54
C ASP A 190 3.37 14.30 1.20
N ILE A 191 3.02 13.46 2.18
CA ILE A 191 2.22 12.25 1.90
C ILE A 191 0.79 12.63 1.49
N ASN A 192 0.19 13.63 2.11
CA ASN A 192 -1.12 14.13 1.68
C ASN A 192 -1.07 14.65 0.24
N LEU A 193 -0.01 15.39 -0.11
CA LEU A 193 0.22 15.83 -1.48
C LEU A 193 0.42 14.64 -2.43
N ASP A 194 1.15 13.59 -2.02
CA ASP A 194 1.30 12.36 -2.81
C ASP A 194 -0.06 11.70 -3.10
N CYS A 195 -0.94 11.66 -2.09
CA CYS A 195 -2.29 11.13 -2.23
C CYS A 195 -3.14 11.96 -3.19
N ASP A 196 -3.05 13.29 -3.13
CA ASP A 196 -3.77 14.18 -4.03
C ASP A 196 -3.27 14.06 -5.46
N VAL A 197 -1.95 13.97 -5.66
CA VAL A 197 -1.36 13.68 -6.98
C VAL A 197 -1.89 12.36 -7.54
N ALA A 198 -1.95 11.30 -6.71
CA ALA A 198 -2.48 10.01 -7.14
C ALA A 198 -3.96 10.11 -7.54
N ARG A 199 -4.82 10.73 -6.70
CA ARG A 199 -6.25 10.91 -7.02
C ARG A 199 -6.44 11.64 -8.33
N ASN A 200 -5.78 12.79 -8.50
CA ASN A 200 -5.92 13.62 -9.69
C ASN A 200 -5.39 12.92 -10.95
N SER A 201 -4.27 12.20 -10.83
CA SER A 201 -3.68 11.49 -11.96
C SER A 201 -4.55 10.31 -12.41
N LEU A 202 -5.15 9.59 -11.46
CA LEU A 202 -5.97 8.40 -11.70
C LEU A 202 -7.42 8.69 -12.08
N ASP A 203 -7.93 9.92 -11.90
CA ASP A 203 -9.28 10.33 -12.32
C ASP A 203 -9.39 10.62 -13.84
N ARG A 204 -8.29 10.45 -14.59
CA ARG A 204 -8.27 10.63 -16.05
C ARG A 204 -8.64 9.33 -16.77
N THR A 205 -9.35 9.45 -17.90
CA THR A 205 -9.87 8.31 -18.68
C THR A 205 -8.82 7.24 -18.96
N ALA A 206 -7.64 7.60 -19.47
CA ALA A 206 -6.58 6.63 -19.80
C ALA A 206 -5.83 6.04 -18.58
N TRP A 207 -6.11 6.54 -17.37
CA TRP A 207 -5.46 6.16 -16.12
C TRP A 207 -6.39 5.41 -15.16
N ALA A 208 -7.69 5.44 -15.45
CA ALA A 208 -8.72 4.77 -14.66
C ALA A 208 -9.11 3.43 -15.32
N PRO A 209 -9.32 2.35 -14.54
CA PRO A 209 -9.99 1.14 -14.99
C PRO A 209 -11.42 1.43 -15.43
N PRO A 210 -12.02 0.60 -16.29
CA PRO A 210 -13.42 0.69 -16.64
C PRO A 210 -14.36 0.67 -15.43
N VAL A 211 -15.52 1.31 -15.52
CA VAL A 211 -16.53 1.31 -14.44
C VAL A 211 -17.04 -0.08 -14.10
N SER A 212 -16.94 -1.04 -15.03
CA SER A 212 -17.26 -2.45 -14.78
C SER A 212 -16.38 -3.10 -13.71
N LEU A 213 -15.16 -2.58 -13.52
CA LEU A 213 -14.23 -3.01 -12.46
C LEU A 213 -14.28 -2.11 -11.21
N ARG A 214 -14.98 -0.98 -11.30
CA ARG A 214 -15.10 0.02 -10.22
C ARG A 214 -16.57 0.44 -10.04
N PRO A 215 -17.45 -0.42 -9.50
CA PRO A 215 -18.85 -0.08 -9.31
C PRO A 215 -19.01 1.22 -8.51
N GLY A 216 -19.83 2.14 -9.01
CA GLY A 216 -20.05 3.46 -8.40
C GLY A 216 -19.04 4.55 -8.80
N ALA A 217 -18.07 4.26 -9.67
CA ALA A 217 -17.19 5.28 -10.22
C ALA A 217 -17.96 6.31 -11.08
N ALA A 218 -17.62 7.60 -10.92
CA ALA A 218 -18.29 8.70 -11.62
C ALA A 218 -17.94 8.79 -13.11
N ARG A 219 -16.79 8.24 -13.51
CA ARG A 219 -16.28 8.28 -14.88
C ARG A 219 -15.82 6.91 -15.32
N ASP A 220 -16.09 6.60 -16.59
CA ASP A 220 -15.54 5.43 -17.25
C ASP A 220 -14.08 5.65 -17.65
N GLY A 221 -13.32 4.56 -17.66
CA GLY A 221 -11.89 4.55 -17.87
C GLY A 221 -11.47 3.50 -18.89
N THR A 222 -10.31 3.68 -19.50
CA THR A 222 -9.80 2.83 -20.59
C THR A 222 -8.49 2.12 -20.23
N LEU A 223 -8.02 2.23 -18.99
CA LEU A 223 -6.84 1.49 -18.53
C LEU A 223 -7.15 -0.02 -18.51
N ASP A 224 -6.36 -0.82 -19.21
CA ASP A 224 -6.42 -2.27 -19.06
C ASP A 224 -5.96 -2.67 -17.65
N ALA A 225 -6.93 -3.13 -16.85
CA ALA A 225 -6.76 -3.54 -15.48
C ALA A 225 -7.31 -4.95 -15.22
N ALA A 226 -7.52 -5.76 -16.26
CA ALA A 226 -8.12 -7.09 -16.13
C ALA A 226 -7.35 -7.98 -15.13
N TRP A 227 -6.02 -7.92 -15.17
CA TRP A 227 -5.14 -8.66 -14.25
C TRP A 227 -5.40 -8.40 -12.75
N LEU A 228 -5.92 -7.22 -12.40
CA LEU A 228 -6.23 -6.90 -11.01
C LEU A 228 -7.36 -7.77 -10.44
N VAL A 229 -8.21 -8.35 -11.29
CA VAL A 229 -9.41 -9.09 -10.88
C VAL A 229 -9.43 -10.54 -11.38
N GLU A 230 -8.36 -10.99 -12.05
CA GLU A 230 -8.21 -12.39 -12.44
C GLU A 230 -8.23 -13.32 -11.22
N ASP A 231 -8.72 -14.54 -11.39
CA ASP A 231 -8.70 -15.56 -10.34
C ASP A 231 -7.27 -15.79 -9.83
N LEU A 232 -7.17 -16.14 -8.54
CA LEU A 232 -5.89 -16.62 -8.02
C LEU A 232 -5.58 -18.00 -8.62
N PRO A 233 -4.31 -18.28 -8.97
CA PRO A 233 -3.89 -19.62 -9.36
C PRO A 233 -4.31 -20.64 -8.28
N LYS A 234 -4.87 -21.77 -8.71
CA LYS A 234 -5.27 -22.89 -7.84
C LYS A 234 -4.07 -23.68 -7.33
#